data_AF-A0A345NLQ8-F1
#
_entry.id   AF-A0A345NLQ8-F1
#
_cell.length_a   1.000
_cell.length_b   1.000
_cell.length_c   1.000
_cell.angle_alpha   90.00
_cell.angle_beta   90.00
_cell.angle_gamma   90.00
#
_symmetry.space_group_name_H-M   'P 1'
#
loop_
_entity.id
_entity.type
_entity.pdbx_description
1 polymer ?
#
loop_
_entity_poly.entity_id
_entity_poly.type
_entity_poly.pdbx_seq_one_letter_code
_entity_poly.pdbx_strand_id
1 'polypeptide(L)'
;MTDAPGRFGGIDSHKDTIHVAVITKVCQHVEDKEFPTTQAGYRRTVAWLIGHGPLAAVGVEGTSSYGRGIATELTGAGIRVVEVNRTRPAERRKQGRTDALDA
;
A
#
# COMPACT_ATOMS: atom_id res chain seq x y z
N MET A 1 18.47 19.19 -12.46
CA MET A 1 17.18 18.49 -12.66
C MET A 1 16.81 17.89 -11.32
N THR A 2 15.92 18.54 -10.57
CA THR A 2 15.45 18.05 -9.28
C THR A 2 14.63 16.79 -9.55
N ASP A 3 15.07 15.65 -9.02
CA ASP A 3 14.28 14.40 -8.95
C ASP A 3 12.89 14.79 -8.44
N ALA A 4 11.87 14.73 -9.29
CA ALA A 4 10.49 14.96 -8.84
C ALA A 4 10.28 13.96 -7.70
N PRO A 5 9.87 14.38 -6.50
CA PRO A 5 9.91 13.52 -5.33
C PRO A 5 9.00 12.31 -5.57
N GLY A 6 9.63 11.18 -5.91
CA GLY A 6 8.91 9.95 -6.23
C GLY A 6 8.04 9.56 -5.04
N ARG A 7 6.74 9.40 -5.31
CA ARG A 7 5.77 8.95 -4.31
C ARG A 7 5.65 7.43 -4.37
N PHE A 8 5.31 6.83 -3.25
CA PHE A 8 5.05 5.41 -3.12
C PHE A 8 3.65 5.19 -2.56
N GLY A 9 2.96 4.16 -3.02
CA GLY A 9 1.71 3.71 -2.43
C GLY A 9 1.93 2.48 -1.54
N GLY A 10 1.12 2.35 -0.49
CA GLY A 10 1.02 1.14 0.31
C GLY A 10 -0.44 0.71 0.41
N ILE A 11 -0.72 -0.59 0.27
CA ILE A 11 -2.06 -1.15 0.41
C ILE A 11 -2.03 -2.31 1.39
N ASP A 12 -2.82 -2.19 2.45
CA ASP A 12 -3.19 -3.30 3.33
C ASP A 12 -4.58 -3.79 2.95
N SER A 13 -4.73 -5.11 2.77
CA SER A 13 -5.96 -5.70 2.26
C SER A 13 -6.68 -6.50 3.33
N HIS A 14 -7.95 -6.17 3.57
CA HIS A 14 -8.86 -6.93 4.40
C HIS A 14 -10.04 -7.44 3.56
N LYS A 15 -10.87 -8.29 4.17
CA LYS A 15 -12.03 -8.93 3.53
C LYS A 15 -12.97 -7.93 2.86
N ASP A 16 -13.33 -6.86 3.57
CA ASP A 16 -14.39 -5.94 3.13
C ASP A 16 -13.84 -4.62 2.58
N THR A 17 -12.64 -4.23 3.02
CA THR A 17 -11.99 -2.98 2.64
C THR A 17 -10.50 -3.16 2.37
N ILE A 18 -9.94 -2.21 1.62
CA ILE A 18 -8.52 -1.99 1.44
C ILE A 18 -8.16 -0.61 1.98
N HIS A 19 -7.11 -0.54 2.80
CA HIS A 19 -6.52 0.71 3.26
C HIS A 19 -5.36 1.06 2.36
N VAL A 20 -5.34 2.30 1.87
CA VAL A 20 -4.39 2.77 0.87
C VAL A 20 -3.72 4.03 1.41
N ALA A 21 -2.40 4.08 1.41
CA ALA A 21 -1.64 5.25 1.84
C ALA A 21 -0.64 5.68 0.77
N VAL A 22 -0.40 6.98 0.66
CA VAL A 22 0.66 7.57 -0.16
C VAL A 22 1.73 8.16 0.73
N ILE A 23 2.99 7.85 0.45
CA ILE A 23 4.15 8.37 1.15
C ILE A 23 5.15 8.99 0.18
N THR A 24 6.00 9.87 0.68
CA THR A 24 7.17 10.38 -0.05
C THR A 24 8.33 9.38 0.00
N LYS A 25 9.36 9.62 -0.83
CA LYS A 25 10.63 8.88 -0.80
C LYS A 25 11.36 8.90 0.55
N VAL A 26 11.08 9.89 1.41
CA VAL A 26 11.64 9.98 2.77
C VAL A 26 10.67 9.43 3.82
N CYS A 27 9.72 8.58 3.41
CA CYS A 27 8.73 7.94 4.27
C CYS A 27 7.79 8.91 5.01
N GLN A 28 7.63 10.13 4.51
CA GLN A 28 6.64 11.06 5.06
C GLN A 28 5.25 10.71 4.51
N HIS A 29 4.27 10.58 5.41
CA HIS A 29 2.87 10.40 5.04
C HIS A 29 2.33 11.60 4.26
N VAL A 30 1.57 11.33 3.19
CA VAL A 30 0.89 12.35 2.37
C VAL A 30 -0.61 12.31 2.62
N GLU A 31 -1.24 11.16 2.38
CA GLU A 31 -2.67 10.94 2.59
C GLU A 31 -2.95 9.43 2.66
N ASP A 32 -4.02 9.03 3.35
CA ASP A 32 -4.58 7.69 3.29
C ASP A 32 -6.09 7.71 3.06
N LYS A 33 -6.60 6.61 2.52
CA LYS A 33 -8.02 6.42 2.25
C LYS A 33 -8.39 4.94 2.23
N GLU A 34 -9.61 4.65 2.66
CA GLU A 34 -10.20 3.33 2.59
C GLU A 34 -11.13 3.20 1.37
N PHE A 35 -11.11 2.02 0.74
CA PHE A 35 -12.02 1.65 -0.35
C PHE A 35 -12.57 0.24 -0.13
N PRO A 36 -13.78 -0.07 -0.63
CA PRO A 36 -14.34 -1.42 -0.52
C PRO A 36 -13.57 -2.43 -1.38
N THR A 37 -13.46 -3.68 -0.93
CA THR A 37 -12.85 -4.82 -1.64
C THR A 37 -13.79 -5.32 -2.77
N THR A 38 -14.01 -4.45 -3.76
CA THR A 38 -14.90 -4.68 -4.92
C THR A 38 -14.22 -4.13 -6.17
N GLN A 39 -14.63 -4.61 -7.35
CA GLN A 39 -14.08 -4.11 -8.61
C GLN A 39 -14.21 -2.58 -8.77
N ALA A 40 -15.36 -2.01 -8.34
CA ALA A 40 -15.56 -0.57 -8.36
C ALA A 40 -14.66 0.16 -7.34
N GLY A 41 -14.45 -0.43 -6.16
CA GLY A 41 -13.51 0.05 -5.17
C GLY A 41 -12.08 0.09 -5.69
N TYR A 42 -11.61 -0.99 -6.33
CA TYR A 42 -10.27 -1.05 -6.91
C TYR A 42 -10.03 0.01 -7.99
N ARG A 43 -11.00 0.23 -8.88
CA ARG A 43 -10.93 1.31 -9.88
C ARG A 43 -10.82 2.68 -9.24
N ARG A 44 -11.60 2.93 -8.18
CA ARG A 44 -11.54 4.19 -7.41
C ARG A 44 -10.18 4.36 -6.73
N THR A 45 -9.62 3.28 -6.18
CA THR A 45 -8.28 3.28 -5.60
C THR A 45 -7.22 3.65 -6.63
N VAL A 46 -7.24 3.04 -7.83
CA VAL A 46 -6.29 3.36 -8.91
C VAL A 46 -6.42 4.83 -9.33
N ALA A 47 -7.66 5.31 -9.55
CA ALA A 47 -7.89 6.70 -9.92
C ALA A 47 -7.40 7.68 -8.83
N TRP A 48 -7.63 7.36 -7.56
CA TRP A 48 -7.16 8.16 -6.43
C TRP A 48 -5.62 8.18 -6.36
N LEU A 49 -4.96 7.02 -6.49
CA LEU A 49 -3.51 6.90 -6.53
C LEU A 49 -2.88 7.71 -7.67
N ILE A 50 -3.44 7.66 -8.88
CA ILE A 50 -3.00 8.47 -10.03
C ILE A 50 -3.20 9.97 -9.76
N GLY A 51 -4.26 10.34 -9.04
CA GLY A 51 -4.53 11.72 -8.64
C GLY A 51 -3.42 12.34 -7.76
N HIS A 52 -2.64 11.52 -7.07
CA HIS A 52 -1.45 11.97 -6.34
C HIS A 52 -0.22 12.17 -7.24
N GLY A 53 -0.34 12.07 -8.56
CA GLY A 53 0.76 12.25 -9.49
C GLY A 53 1.67 11.01 -9.62
N PRO A 54 2.90 11.17 -10.13
CA PRO A 54 3.76 10.04 -10.46
C PRO A 54 4.11 9.17 -9.24
N LEU A 55 3.72 7.89 -9.31
CA LEU A 55 4.07 6.87 -8.34
C LEU A 55 5.23 6.01 -8.86
N ALA A 56 6.24 5.80 -8.03
CA ALA A 56 7.38 4.94 -8.35
C ALA A 56 7.03 3.44 -8.21
N ALA A 57 6.24 3.10 -7.19
CA ALA A 57 5.69 1.76 -6.98
C ALA A 57 4.56 1.79 -5.94
N VAL A 58 3.75 0.73 -5.93
CA VAL A 58 2.76 0.45 -4.90
C VAL A 58 3.09 -0.89 -4.24
N GLY A 59 3.35 -0.86 -2.93
CA GLY A 59 3.46 -2.05 -2.11
C GLY A 59 2.07 -2.59 -1.78
N VAL A 60 1.81 -3.87 -1.99
CA VAL A 60 0.53 -4.50 -1.66
C VAL A 60 0.77 -5.68 -0.74
N GLU A 61 0.12 -5.65 0.42
CA GLU A 61 0.15 -6.76 1.37
C GLU A 61 -0.87 -7.83 0.99
N GLY A 62 -0.41 -9.09 0.87
CA GLY A 62 -1.29 -10.23 0.60
C GLY A 62 -1.80 -10.32 -0.84
N THR A 63 -0.92 -10.19 -1.84
CA THR A 63 -1.32 -10.25 -3.26
C THR A 63 -1.86 -11.63 -3.69
N SER A 64 -1.62 -12.67 -2.91
CA SER A 64 -2.19 -14.01 -3.09
C SER A 64 -3.53 -14.25 -2.39
N SER A 65 -4.05 -13.27 -1.63
CA SER A 65 -5.31 -13.36 -0.87
C SER A 65 -6.26 -12.20 -1.22
N TYR A 66 -6.66 -11.38 -0.24
CA TYR A 66 -7.56 -10.24 -0.44
C TYR A 66 -6.93 -9.15 -1.34
N GLY A 67 -5.60 -9.10 -1.42
CA GLY A 67 -4.86 -8.16 -2.26
C GLY A 67 -4.83 -8.52 -3.75
N ARG A 68 -5.28 -9.72 -4.15
CA ARG A 68 -5.19 -10.19 -5.55
C ARG A 68 -5.96 -9.29 -6.51
N GLY A 69 -7.16 -8.87 -6.13
CA GLY A 69 -8.03 -8.06 -6.98
C GLY A 69 -7.43 -6.68 -7.26
N ILE A 70 -6.97 -5.99 -6.21
CA ILE A 70 -6.34 -4.68 -6.35
C ILE A 70 -4.98 -4.75 -7.06
N ALA A 71 -4.16 -5.77 -6.80
CA ALA A 71 -2.89 -5.97 -7.49
C ALA A 71 -3.08 -6.16 -9.01
N THR A 72 -4.14 -6.87 -9.41
CA THR A 72 -4.51 -7.05 -10.82
C THR A 72 -4.90 -5.71 -11.46
N GLU A 73 -5.74 -4.92 -10.79
CA GLU A 73 -6.18 -3.61 -11.32
C GLU A 73 -5.02 -2.61 -11.44
N LEU A 74 -4.13 -2.56 -10.44
CA LEU A 74 -2.92 -1.72 -10.46
C LEU A 74 -2.00 -2.08 -11.63
N THR A 75 -1.74 -3.37 -11.82
CA THR A 75 -0.90 -3.87 -12.92
C THR A 75 -1.53 -3.56 -14.28
N GLY A 76 -2.85 -3.73 -14.41
CA GLY A 76 -3.60 -3.37 -15.61
C GLY A 76 -3.54 -1.87 -15.94
N ALA A 77 -3.40 -1.01 -14.93
CA ALA A 77 -3.20 0.43 -15.08
C ALA A 77 -1.73 0.83 -15.33
N GLY A 78 -0.81 -0.13 -15.46
CA GLY A 78 0.62 0.12 -15.67
C GLY A 78 1.38 0.57 -14.42
N ILE A 79 0.77 0.46 -13.23
CA ILE A 79 1.41 0.82 -11.97
C ILE A 79 2.28 -0.36 -11.51
N ARG A 80 3.54 -0.08 -11.17
CA ARG A 80 4.47 -1.08 -10.65
C ARG A 80 4.01 -1.56 -9.27
N VAL A 81 3.64 -2.84 -9.16
CA VAL A 81 3.25 -3.49 -7.90
C VAL A 81 4.44 -4.23 -7.29
N VAL A 82 4.61 -4.11 -5.98
CA VAL A 82 5.57 -4.87 -5.17
C VAL A 82 4.80 -5.65 -4.12
N GLU A 83 4.94 -6.98 -4.09
CA GLU A 83 4.36 -7.76 -3.01
C GLU A 83 5.12 -7.49 -1.70
N VAL A 84 4.37 -7.11 -0.66
CA VAL A 84 4.89 -6.94 0.69
C VAL A 84 4.53 -8.18 1.49
N ASN A 85 5.50 -9.05 1.73
CA ASN A 85 5.31 -10.19 2.62
C ASN A 85 5.23 -9.68 4.06
N ARG A 86 4.10 -9.90 4.75
CA ARG A 86 4.06 -9.85 6.21
C ARG A 86 5.07 -10.87 6.71
N THR A 87 6.15 -10.41 7.36
CA THR A 87 6.99 -11.29 8.16
C THR A 87 6.06 -12.07 9.08
N ARG A 88 6.07 -13.42 8.98
CA ARG A 88 5.14 -14.29 9.70
C ARG A 88 5.11 -13.88 11.18
N PRO A 89 3.95 -13.89 11.87
CA PRO A 89 3.85 -13.51 13.30
C PRO A 89 4.87 -14.21 14.22
N ALA A 90 5.34 -15.40 13.84
CA ALA A 90 6.39 -16.14 14.54
C ALA A 90 7.74 -15.40 14.60
N GLU A 91 8.08 -14.59 13.59
CA GLU A 91 9.35 -13.85 13.51
C GLU A 91 9.30 -12.54 14.32
N ARG A 92 8.12 -11.90 14.44
CA ARG A 92 7.92 -10.73 15.32
C ARG A 92 8.12 -11.05 16.80
N ARG A 93 7.88 -12.29 17.24
CA ARG A 93 8.15 -12.69 18.64
C ARG A 93 9.64 -12.82 18.95
N LYS A 94 10.50 -12.99 17.94
CA LYS A 94 11.95 -13.08 18.13
C LYS A 94 12.68 -11.75 18.01
N GLN A 95 12.05 -10.73 17.41
CA GLN A 95 12.65 -9.41 17.20
C GLN A 95 11.67 -8.32 17.65
N GLY A 96 11.86 -7.83 18.87
CA GLY A 96 11.40 -6.51 19.28
C GLY A 96 9.96 -6.47 19.81
N ARG A 97 9.80 -6.81 21.08
CA ARG A 97 8.89 -6.05 21.94
C ARG A 97 9.64 -5.59 23.19
N THR A 98 10.57 -4.67 22.97
CA THR A 98 10.95 -3.71 24.01
C THR A 98 10.08 -2.48 23.75
N ASP A 99 8.79 -2.59 24.08
CA ASP A 99 7.93 -1.41 24.20
C ASP A 99 8.25 -0.78 25.56
N ALA A 100 9.11 0.23 25.53
CA ALA A 100 9.14 1.29 26.53
C ALA A 100 9.05 2.62 25.76
N LEU A 101 8.37 3.60 26.37
CA LEU A 101 7.95 4.93 25.88
C LEU A 101 6.49 4.92 25.37
N ASP A 102 5.51 5.61 25.96
CA ASP A 102 5.43 6.57 27.08
C ASP A 102 3.96 6.47 27.60
N ALA A 103 3.64 6.55 28.91
CA ALA A 103 3.66 7.71 29.81
C ALA A 103 2.75 8.86 29.34
#